data_AF-A0A0R3W7B2-F1
#
_entry.id   AF-A0A0R3W7B2-F1
#
_cell.length_a   1.000
_cell.length_b   1.000
_cell.length_c   1.000
_cell.angle_alpha   90.00
_cell.angle_beta   90.00
_cell.angle_gamma   90.00
#
_symmetry.space_group_name_H-M   'P 1'
#
loop_
_entity.id
_entity.type
_entity.pdbx_description
1 polymer ?
#
loop_
_entity_poly.entity_id
_entity_poly.type
_entity_poly.pdbx_seq_one_letter_code
_entity_poly.pdbx_strand_id
1 'polypeptide(L)'
;MAFAKSKKRVRSRTQRYTSNVFSMFTEAQINEFKEAFSLIDGSKDGIIDQGDLEEVFRSMGKNPSEEYLDEMLKQAPGCINFTMFLTLFGEKMMGCDPEDTILNAFAQFDPNNTGVISEERLRDLMTTMGDRWTDEKVDELFHGAPIKNGNFNYREFTKMIVHGQQDDEDQNHPVAR
;
A
#
# COMPACT_ATOMS: atom_id res chain seq x y z
N MET A 1 13.14 16.94 55.07
CA MET A 1 12.78 17.18 53.67
C MET A 1 13.51 16.17 52.80
N ALA A 2 12.82 15.31 52.07
CA ALA A 2 13.40 14.49 50.99
C ALA A 2 12.28 14.12 50.00
N PHE A 3 12.48 14.49 48.74
CA PHE A 3 11.50 14.49 47.65
C PHE A 3 11.21 13.07 47.14
N ALA A 4 9.92 12.72 47.00
CA ALA A 4 9.45 11.53 46.31
C ALA A 4 9.59 11.71 44.78
N LYS A 5 10.35 10.84 44.11
CA LYS A 5 10.44 10.79 42.64
C LYS A 5 9.26 9.99 42.08
N SER A 6 8.33 10.68 41.44
CA SER A 6 7.24 10.09 40.66
C SER A 6 7.78 9.43 39.39
N LYS A 7 7.60 8.11 39.25
CA LYS A 7 7.85 7.38 38.00
C LYS A 7 6.79 7.77 36.97
N LYS A 8 7.17 8.61 36.00
CA LYS A 8 6.33 8.91 34.82
C LYS A 8 6.11 7.62 34.04
N ARG A 9 4.86 7.14 34.01
CA ARG A 9 4.39 6.14 33.04
C ARG A 9 4.63 6.68 31.64
N VAL A 10 5.53 6.07 30.89
CA VAL A 10 5.62 6.25 29.44
C VAL A 10 4.30 5.71 28.87
N ARG A 11 3.41 6.60 28.44
CA ARG A 11 2.27 6.20 27.62
C ARG A 11 2.84 5.71 26.30
N SER A 12 2.85 4.40 26.10
CA SER A 12 2.97 3.79 24.78
C SER A 12 1.96 4.50 23.87
N ARG A 13 2.47 5.14 22.82
CA ARG A 13 1.63 5.58 21.70
C ARG A 13 1.20 4.30 21.00
N THR A 14 0.09 3.72 21.44
CA THR A 14 -0.66 2.80 20.60
C THR A 14 -1.03 3.59 19.36
N GLN A 15 -0.30 3.35 18.28
CA GLN A 15 -0.58 3.86 16.94
C GLN A 15 -2.04 3.55 16.66
N ARG A 16 -2.86 4.59 16.40
CA ARG A 16 -4.30 4.46 16.22
C ARG A 16 -4.55 3.75 14.89
N TYR A 17 -4.53 2.42 14.94
CA TYR A 17 -4.68 1.53 13.80
C TYR A 17 -6.08 1.56 13.15
N THR A 18 -7.07 2.17 13.80
CA THR A 18 -8.49 1.87 13.51
C THR A 18 -9.34 3.05 13.03
N SER A 19 -8.79 4.24 12.79
CA SER A 19 -9.65 5.42 12.60
C SER A 19 -10.06 5.73 11.16
N ASN A 20 -9.52 5.06 10.13
CA ASN A 20 -9.96 5.34 8.75
C ASN A 20 -9.72 4.23 7.71
N VAL A 21 -9.44 2.99 8.11
CA VAL A 21 -9.04 1.93 7.14
C VAL A 21 -10.11 1.65 6.08
N PHE A 22 -11.38 1.74 6.44
CA PHE A 22 -12.49 1.58 5.49
C PHE A 22 -12.59 2.72 4.47
N SER A 23 -12.09 3.92 4.78
CA SER A 23 -12.10 5.03 3.81
C SER A 23 -11.02 4.90 2.72
N MET A 24 -10.05 4.00 2.94
CA MET A 24 -8.94 3.78 2.02
C MET A 24 -9.34 2.94 0.81
N PHE A 25 -10.49 2.27 0.91
CA PHE A 25 -10.96 1.33 -0.10
C PHE A 25 -12.33 1.77 -0.60
N THR A 26 -12.58 1.56 -1.88
CA THR A 26 -13.91 1.75 -2.45
C THR A 26 -14.87 0.70 -1.91
N GLU A 27 -16.17 0.96 -2.01
CA GLU A 27 -17.19 -0.02 -1.59
C GLU A 27 -17.06 -1.36 -2.34
N ALA A 28 -16.68 -1.32 -3.63
CA ALA A 28 -16.42 -2.52 -4.42
C ALA A 28 -15.22 -3.32 -3.86
N GLN A 29 -14.10 -2.66 -3.60
CA GLN A 29 -12.92 -3.30 -2.99
C GLN A 29 -13.23 -3.87 -1.60
N ILE A 30 -13.98 -3.14 -0.78
CA ILE A 30 -14.40 -3.63 0.54
C ILE A 30 -15.23 -4.92 0.40
N ASN A 31 -16.12 -4.99 -0.59
CA ASN A 31 -16.92 -6.19 -0.83
C ASN A 31 -16.06 -7.36 -1.33
N GLU A 32 -15.11 -7.13 -2.22
CA GLU A 32 -14.13 -8.15 -2.63
C GLU A 32 -13.31 -8.67 -1.44
N PHE A 33 -12.84 -7.77 -0.56
CA PHE A 33 -12.13 -8.17 0.64
C PHE A 33 -13.02 -8.96 1.60
N LYS A 34 -14.31 -8.64 1.71
CA LYS A 34 -15.26 -9.43 2.52
C LYS A 34 -15.44 -10.83 1.96
N GLU A 35 -15.55 -10.97 0.65
CA GLU A 35 -15.68 -12.27 0.00
C GLU A 35 -14.41 -13.09 0.19
N ALA A 36 -13.23 -12.49 -0.05
CA ALA A 36 -11.94 -13.13 0.21
C ALA A 36 -11.78 -13.55 1.68
N PHE A 37 -12.14 -12.67 2.62
CA PHE A 37 -12.10 -12.99 4.05
C PHE A 37 -13.03 -14.16 4.38
N SER A 38 -14.23 -14.19 3.81
CA SER A 38 -15.21 -15.27 4.04
C SER A 38 -14.79 -16.60 3.43
N LEU A 39 -13.92 -16.58 2.42
CA LEU A 39 -13.32 -17.78 1.85
C LEU A 39 -12.17 -18.33 2.72
N ILE A 40 -11.51 -17.45 3.47
CA ILE A 40 -10.40 -17.84 4.36
C ILE A 40 -10.93 -18.29 5.71
N ASP A 41 -11.88 -17.53 6.30
CA ASP A 41 -12.55 -17.84 7.57
C ASP A 41 -13.52 -19.03 7.41
N GLY A 42 -12.94 -20.23 7.28
CA GLY A 42 -13.68 -21.49 7.13
C GLY A 42 -14.49 -21.82 8.37
N SER A 43 -13.97 -21.45 9.55
CA SER A 43 -14.63 -21.60 10.84
C SER A 43 -15.86 -20.68 11.01
N LYS A 44 -15.90 -19.55 10.30
CA LYS A 44 -16.94 -18.50 10.34
C LYS A 44 -17.10 -17.84 11.71
N ASP A 45 -16.02 -17.76 12.47
CA ASP A 45 -16.02 -17.09 13.76
C ASP A 45 -15.64 -15.59 13.66
N GLY A 46 -15.29 -15.13 12.46
CA GLY A 46 -14.90 -13.76 12.15
C GLY A 46 -13.44 -13.46 12.44
N ILE A 47 -12.61 -14.46 12.71
CA ILE A 47 -11.18 -14.36 13.03
C ILE A 47 -10.42 -15.43 12.23
N ILE A 48 -9.47 -15.00 11.41
CA ILE A 48 -8.58 -15.93 10.71
C ILE A 48 -7.56 -16.49 11.70
N ASP A 49 -7.56 -17.80 11.86
CA ASP A 49 -6.60 -18.53 12.67
C ASP A 49 -5.63 -19.40 11.85
N GLN A 50 -4.80 -20.20 12.53
CA GLN A 50 -3.84 -21.07 11.87
C GLN A 50 -4.51 -22.18 11.06
N GLY A 51 -5.63 -22.72 11.55
CA GLY A 51 -6.37 -23.79 10.89
C GLY A 51 -7.03 -23.31 9.60
N ASP A 52 -7.60 -22.10 9.63
CA ASP A 52 -8.16 -21.44 8.45
C ASP A 52 -7.09 -21.26 7.35
N LEU A 53 -5.91 -20.74 7.70
CA LEU A 53 -4.82 -20.59 6.74
C LEU A 53 -4.35 -21.95 6.20
N GLU A 54 -4.22 -22.96 7.05
CA GLU A 54 -3.84 -24.31 6.65
C GLU A 54 -4.82 -24.89 5.61
N GLU A 55 -6.13 -24.76 5.87
CA GLU A 55 -7.18 -25.22 4.96
C GLU A 55 -7.09 -24.50 3.60
N VAL A 56 -6.90 -23.18 3.62
CA VAL A 56 -6.73 -22.39 2.39
C VAL A 56 -5.51 -22.85 1.59
N PHE A 57 -4.35 -23.01 2.22
CA PHE A 57 -3.16 -23.47 1.50
C PHE A 57 -3.32 -24.90 0.96
N ARG A 58 -3.93 -25.80 1.73
CA ARG A 58 -4.24 -27.17 1.29
C ARG A 58 -5.20 -27.16 0.10
N SER A 59 -6.19 -26.27 0.08
CA SER A 59 -7.12 -26.11 -1.05
C SER A 59 -6.40 -25.69 -2.34
N MET A 60 -5.28 -24.96 -2.22
CA MET A 60 -4.39 -24.57 -3.33
C MET A 60 -3.34 -25.63 -3.67
N GLY A 61 -3.40 -26.82 -3.05
CA GLY A 61 -2.43 -27.90 -3.26
C GLY A 61 -1.06 -27.66 -2.60
N LYS A 62 -0.97 -26.71 -1.66
CA LYS A 62 0.25 -26.42 -0.89
C LYS A 62 0.14 -27.01 0.52
N ASN A 63 1.26 -27.48 1.05
CA ASN A 63 1.38 -27.95 2.44
C ASN A 63 2.36 -27.04 3.19
N PRO A 64 1.90 -25.93 3.79
CA PRO A 64 2.75 -25.04 4.56
C PRO A 64 3.17 -25.71 5.87
N SER A 65 4.34 -25.34 6.41
CA SER A 65 4.74 -25.78 7.75
C SER A 65 4.03 -24.94 8.82
N GLU A 66 3.91 -25.49 10.03
CA GLU A 66 3.31 -24.76 11.16
C GLU A 66 4.07 -23.47 11.47
N GLU A 67 5.41 -23.49 11.38
CA GLU A 67 6.24 -22.29 11.61
C GLU A 67 5.95 -21.19 10.60
N TYR A 68 5.74 -21.55 9.32
CA TYR A 68 5.41 -20.57 8.29
C TYR A 68 4.04 -19.92 8.54
N LEU A 69 3.04 -20.71 8.96
CA LEU A 69 1.72 -20.19 9.30
C LEU A 69 1.77 -19.28 10.53
N ASP A 70 2.52 -19.67 11.56
CA ASP A 70 2.74 -18.87 12.76
C ASP A 70 3.47 -17.55 12.44
N GLU A 71 4.47 -17.58 11.55
CA GLU A 71 5.11 -16.37 11.04
C GLU A 71 4.15 -15.45 10.28
N MET A 72 3.23 -16.00 9.48
CA MET A 72 2.19 -15.21 8.81
C MET A 72 1.26 -14.53 9.80
N LEU A 73 0.78 -15.27 10.81
CA LEU A 73 -0.11 -14.72 11.85
C LEU A 73 0.57 -13.63 12.68
N LYS A 74 1.86 -13.78 12.97
CA LYS A 74 2.66 -12.78 13.71
C LYS A 74 2.85 -11.45 12.98
N GLN A 75 2.57 -11.38 11.68
CA GLN A 75 2.56 -10.09 10.97
C GLN A 75 1.45 -9.19 11.47
N ALA A 76 0.39 -9.76 12.06
CA ALA A 76 -0.67 -9.01 12.70
C ALA A 76 -0.32 -8.70 14.17
N PRO A 77 -0.57 -7.47 14.66
CA PRO A 77 -0.36 -7.12 16.07
C PRO A 77 -1.39 -7.74 17.03
N GLY A 78 -2.32 -8.55 16.53
CA GLY A 78 -3.40 -9.18 17.27
C GLY A 78 -4.20 -10.14 16.39
N CYS A 79 -5.40 -10.52 16.84
CA CYS A 79 -6.28 -11.40 16.06
C CYS A 79 -6.65 -10.78 14.70
N ILE A 80 -6.63 -11.61 13.66
CA ILE A 80 -6.92 -11.18 12.28
C ILE A 80 -8.44 -11.24 12.06
N ASN A 81 -9.15 -10.29 12.65
CA ASN A 81 -10.55 -10.04 12.27
C ASN A 81 -10.62 -9.24 10.97
N PHE A 82 -11.81 -9.09 10.39
CA PHE A 82 -11.97 -8.41 9.10
C PHE A 82 -11.39 -6.97 9.08
N THR A 83 -11.49 -6.24 10.19
CA THR A 83 -10.90 -4.88 10.26
C THR A 83 -9.37 -4.94 10.23
N MET A 84 -8.76 -5.88 10.95
CA MET A 84 -7.32 -6.10 10.94
C MET A 84 -6.84 -6.61 9.58
N PHE A 85 -7.62 -7.47 8.92
CA PHE A 85 -7.35 -7.92 7.56
C PHE A 85 -7.27 -6.73 6.60
N LEU A 86 -8.26 -5.84 6.61
CA LEU A 86 -8.20 -4.59 5.83
C LEU A 86 -7.02 -3.71 6.21
N THR A 87 -6.64 -3.67 7.48
CA THR A 87 -5.46 -2.92 7.94
C THR A 87 -4.18 -3.51 7.34
N LEU A 88 -3.99 -4.83 7.37
CA LEU A 88 -2.79 -5.47 6.83
C LEU A 88 -2.67 -5.26 5.32
N PHE A 89 -3.77 -5.43 4.58
CA PHE A 89 -3.80 -5.11 3.15
C PHE A 89 -3.62 -3.62 2.91
N GLY A 90 -4.23 -2.78 3.75
CA GLY A 90 -4.08 -1.34 3.74
C GLY A 90 -2.64 -0.91 3.94
N GLU A 91 -1.90 -1.44 4.90
CA GLU A 91 -0.49 -1.11 5.11
C GLU A 91 0.42 -1.67 4.01
N LYS A 92 0.11 -2.86 3.49
CA LYS A 92 0.88 -3.46 2.38
C LYS A 92 0.69 -2.68 1.08
N MET A 93 -0.49 -2.08 0.87
CA MET A 93 -0.81 -1.27 -0.30
C MET A 93 -0.55 0.24 -0.10
N MET A 94 -0.62 0.74 1.14
CA MET A 94 -0.34 2.14 1.52
C MET A 94 1.09 2.34 1.99
N GLY A 95 2.05 1.97 1.15
CA GLY A 95 3.32 2.68 1.12
C GLY A 95 3.20 4.10 0.52
N CYS A 96 2.04 4.44 -0.08
CA CYS A 96 1.82 5.71 -0.79
C CYS A 96 0.80 6.60 -0.07
N ASP A 97 1.10 7.91 -0.01
CA ASP A 97 0.17 8.94 0.44
C ASP A 97 -1.06 9.05 -0.48
N PRO A 98 -2.18 9.68 -0.06
CA PRO A 98 -3.33 9.91 -0.93
C PRO A 98 -2.94 10.63 -2.23
N GLU A 99 -3.60 10.31 -3.35
CA GLU A 99 -3.30 10.89 -4.68
C GLU A 99 -3.18 12.42 -4.63
N ASP A 100 -4.14 13.12 -4.04
CA ASP A 100 -4.10 14.58 -3.89
C ASP A 100 -2.87 15.08 -3.12
N THR A 101 -2.40 14.32 -2.12
CA THR A 101 -1.21 14.67 -1.33
C THR A 101 0.04 14.54 -2.18
N ILE A 102 0.16 13.47 -2.95
CA ILE A 102 1.28 13.24 -3.88
C ILE A 102 1.28 14.29 -4.99
N LEU A 103 0.12 14.56 -5.60
CA LEU A 103 -0.04 15.58 -6.64
C LEU A 103 0.35 16.96 -6.12
N ASN A 104 -0.09 17.32 -4.91
CA ASN A 104 0.27 18.60 -4.29
C ASN A 104 1.76 18.70 -3.97
N ALA A 105 2.42 17.59 -3.63
CA ALA A 105 3.87 17.57 -3.42
C ALA A 105 4.63 17.85 -4.72
N PHE A 106 4.24 17.20 -5.84
CA PHE A 106 4.85 17.47 -7.15
C PHE A 106 4.54 18.87 -7.68
N ALA A 107 3.33 19.39 -7.42
CA ALA A 107 2.92 20.72 -7.84
C ALA A 107 3.82 21.84 -7.26
N GLN A 108 4.53 21.61 -6.15
CA GLN A 108 5.51 22.56 -5.63
C GLN A 108 6.71 22.79 -6.57
N PHE A 109 6.96 21.84 -7.49
CA PHE A 109 8.05 21.91 -8.46
C PHE A 109 7.58 22.28 -9.88
N ASP A 110 6.26 22.41 -10.08
CA ASP A 110 5.63 22.82 -11.34
C ASP A 110 4.80 24.10 -11.11
N PRO A 111 5.45 25.28 -11.00
CA PRO A 111 4.78 26.54 -10.67
C PRO A 111 3.74 26.96 -11.72
N ASN A 112 3.81 26.41 -12.93
CA ASN A 112 2.89 26.68 -14.02
C ASN A 112 1.74 25.67 -14.08
N ASN A 113 1.71 24.67 -13.19
CA ASN A 113 0.71 23.61 -13.12
C ASN A 113 0.47 22.90 -14.46
N THR A 114 1.54 22.70 -15.21
CA THR A 114 1.56 22.00 -16.51
C THR A 114 1.24 20.51 -16.39
N GLY A 115 1.39 19.92 -15.20
CA GLY A 115 1.26 18.48 -14.99
C GLY A 115 2.53 17.69 -15.31
N VAL A 116 3.63 18.37 -15.63
CA VAL A 116 4.92 17.74 -15.94
C VAL A 116 6.08 18.43 -15.24
N ILE A 117 7.14 17.67 -14.96
CA ILE A 117 8.42 18.18 -14.45
C ILE A 117 9.51 17.67 -15.39
N SER A 118 10.55 18.45 -15.68
CA SER A 118 11.64 17.94 -16.52
C SER A 118 12.38 16.81 -15.79
N GLU A 119 12.73 15.77 -16.54
CA GLU A 119 13.44 14.59 -16.04
C GLU A 119 14.75 14.97 -15.34
N GLU A 120 15.52 15.86 -15.97
CA GLU A 120 16.77 16.42 -15.41
C GLU A 120 16.52 17.09 -14.06
N ARG A 121 15.47 17.92 -13.97
CA ARG A 121 15.15 18.62 -12.72
C ARG A 121 14.71 17.65 -11.63
N LEU A 122 13.94 16.63 -11.98
CA LEU A 122 13.48 15.63 -11.02
C LEU A 122 14.65 14.78 -10.50
N ARG A 123 15.58 14.39 -11.38
CA ARG A 123 16.84 13.71 -10.99
C ARG A 123 17.65 14.55 -10.02
N ASP A 124 17.83 15.84 -10.31
CA ASP A 124 18.52 16.75 -9.40
C ASP A 124 17.84 16.79 -8.03
N LEU A 125 16.51 16.86 -7.98
CA LEU A 125 15.78 16.89 -6.72
C LEU A 125 15.99 15.59 -5.91
N MET A 126 15.91 14.42 -6.55
CA MET A 126 16.06 13.12 -5.91
C MET A 126 17.48 12.80 -5.42
N THR A 127 18.49 13.38 -6.06
CA THR A 127 19.91 13.18 -5.69
C THR A 127 20.43 14.22 -4.71
N THR A 128 19.77 15.38 -4.59
CA THR A 128 20.26 16.50 -3.76
C THR A 128 19.42 16.77 -2.51
N MET A 129 18.11 16.52 -2.52
CA MET A 129 17.19 16.86 -1.43
C MET A 129 16.71 15.62 -0.66
N GLY A 130 16.60 15.75 0.67
CA GLY A 130 16.10 14.68 1.55
C GLY A 130 17.04 13.47 1.60
N ASP A 131 16.44 12.27 1.58
CA ASP A 131 17.16 11.00 1.47
C ASP A 131 17.65 10.82 0.03
N ARG A 132 18.93 11.12 -0.18
CA ARG A 132 19.55 11.14 -1.50
C ARG A 132 19.62 9.76 -2.10
N TRP A 133 19.09 9.63 -3.31
CA TRP A 133 19.21 8.40 -4.08
C TRP A 133 20.50 8.43 -4.91
N THR A 134 21.03 7.25 -5.23
CA THR A 134 22.11 7.14 -6.22
C THR A 134 21.52 7.26 -7.61
N ASP A 135 22.35 7.62 -8.60
CA ASP A 135 21.92 7.74 -9.99
C ASP A 135 21.32 6.43 -10.51
N GLU A 136 21.87 5.27 -10.11
CA GLU A 136 21.33 3.97 -10.51
C GLU A 136 19.90 3.75 -10.01
N LYS A 137 19.59 4.17 -8.78
CA LYS A 137 18.25 4.05 -8.21
C LYS A 137 17.25 4.99 -8.89
N VAL A 138 17.71 6.17 -9.31
CA VAL A 138 16.88 7.10 -10.11
C VAL A 138 16.61 6.52 -11.49
N ASP A 139 17.62 5.89 -12.12
CA ASP A 139 17.47 5.23 -13.42
C ASP A 139 16.47 4.07 -13.35
N GLU A 140 16.52 3.26 -12.29
CA GLU A 140 15.54 2.20 -12.03
C GLU A 140 14.12 2.75 -11.91
N LEU A 141 13.93 3.87 -11.20
CA LEU A 141 12.63 4.53 -11.09
C LEU A 141 12.14 5.05 -12.45
N PHE A 142 13.03 5.65 -13.24
CA PHE A 142 12.66 6.27 -14.50
C PHE A 142 12.35 5.26 -15.61
N HIS A 143 12.87 4.03 -15.52
CA HIS A 143 12.60 2.97 -16.49
C HIS A 143 11.11 2.65 -16.64
N GLY A 144 10.35 2.71 -15.54
CA GLY A 144 8.90 2.47 -15.52
C GLY A 144 8.05 3.74 -15.46
N ALA A 145 8.65 4.93 -15.54
CA ALA A 145 7.96 6.19 -15.36
C ALA A 145 7.38 6.75 -16.67
N PRO A 146 6.27 7.51 -16.62
CA PRO A 146 5.68 8.15 -17.79
C PRO A 146 6.50 9.40 -18.19
N ILE A 147 7.65 9.16 -18.82
CA ILE A 147 8.55 10.21 -19.32
C ILE A 147 8.46 10.27 -20.85
N LYS A 148 8.14 11.45 -21.40
CA LYS A 148 8.09 11.70 -22.84
C LYS A 148 8.85 12.99 -23.17
N ASN A 149 9.81 12.89 -24.09
CA ASN A 149 10.65 14.02 -24.51
C ASN A 149 11.34 14.74 -23.33
N GLY A 150 11.86 13.97 -22.37
CA GLY A 150 12.52 14.51 -21.16
C GLY A 150 11.56 15.18 -20.15
N ASN A 151 10.24 14.99 -20.29
CA ASN A 151 9.25 15.49 -19.35
C ASN A 151 8.56 14.31 -18.64
N PHE A 152 8.63 14.31 -17.31
CA PHE A 152 7.98 13.36 -16.42
C PHE A 152 6.55 13.81 -16.09
N ASN A 153 5.56 12.99 -16.46
CA ASN A 153 4.16 13.24 -16.16
C ASN A 153 3.79 12.73 -14.76
N TYR A 154 3.94 13.61 -13.76
CA TYR A 154 3.69 13.22 -12.37
C TYR A 154 2.23 12.89 -12.08
N ARG A 155 1.27 13.36 -12.90
CA ARG A 155 -0.16 13.02 -12.74
C ARG A 155 -0.41 11.57 -13.11
N GLU A 156 0.12 11.15 -14.25
CA GLU A 156 0.05 9.76 -14.71
C GLU A 156 0.83 8.83 -13.77
N PHE A 157 2.02 9.27 -13.34
CA PHE A 157 2.81 8.51 -12.38
C PHE A 157 2.08 8.32 -11.05
N THR A 158 1.42 9.37 -10.53
CA THR A 158 0.64 9.28 -9.28
C THR A 158 -0.49 8.26 -9.42
N LYS A 159 -1.20 8.25 -10.55
CA LYS A 159 -2.24 7.24 -10.81
C LYS A 159 -1.66 5.81 -10.85
N MET A 160 -0.51 5.62 -11.50
CA MET A 160 0.16 4.32 -11.57
C MET A 160 0.55 3.79 -10.19
N ILE A 161 1.04 4.65 -9.29
CA ILE A 161 1.47 4.22 -7.94
C ILE A 161 0.30 4.08 -6.95
N VAL A 162 -0.80 4.82 -7.12
CA VAL A 162 -1.98 4.75 -6.25
C VAL A 162 -2.94 3.64 -6.65
N HIS A 163 -3.08 3.37 -7.95
CA HIS A 163 -4.05 2.39 -8.48
C HIS A 163 -3.41 1.14 -9.09
N GLY A 164 -2.08 1.08 -9.17
CA GLY A 164 -1.35 0.04 -9.90
C GLY A 164 -1.32 0.30 -11.40
N GLN A 165 -0.51 -0.46 -12.15
CA GLN A 165 -0.57 -0.48 -13.60
C GLN A 165 -1.93 -1.06 -14.01
N GLN A 166 -2.87 -0.20 -14.36
CA GLN A 166 -4.00 -0.62 -15.20
C GLN A 166 -3.42 -0.86 -16.59
N ASP A 167 -3.19 -2.14 -16.91
CA ASP A 167 -3.14 -2.55 -18.30
C ASP A 167 -4.53 -2.23 -18.87
N ASP A 168 -4.64 -1.09 -19.55
CA ASP A 168 -5.77 -0.76 -20.41
C ASP A 168 -5.76 -1.71 -21.62
N GLU A 169 -5.93 -3.02 -21.40
CA GLU A 169 -6.33 -3.96 -22.44
C GLU A 169 -7.84 -3.83 -22.65
N ASP A 170 -8.28 -2.71 -23.24
CA ASP A 170 -9.60 -2.65 -23.83
C ASP A 170 -9.63 -1.69 -25.03
N GLN A 171 -9.25 -2.24 -26.20
CA GLN A 171 -9.85 -1.89 -27.49
C GLN A 171 -9.36 -2.81 -28.61
N ASN A 172 -9.88 -4.05 -28.70
CA ASN A 172 -10.23 -4.63 -30.00
C ASN A 172 -11.12 -5.88 -29.86
N HIS A 173 -12.41 -5.70 -29.53
CA HIS A 173 -13.39 -6.74 -29.77
C HIS A 173 -14.01 -6.50 -31.16
N PRO A 174 -13.66 -7.25 -32.22
CA PRO A 174 -14.44 -7.20 -33.45
C PRO A 174 -15.80 -7.84 -33.16
N VAL A 175 -16.86 -7.05 -33.34
CA VAL A 175 -18.24 -7.52 -33.34
C VAL A 175 -18.41 -8.41 -34.57
N ALA A 176 -18.45 -9.73 -34.36
CA ALA A 176 -18.84 -10.66 -35.40
C ALA A 176 -20.33 -10.46 -35.71
N ARG A 177 -20.63 -10.18 -36.98
CA ARG A 177 -21.96 -10.37 -37.57
C ARG A 177 -22.08 -11.80 -38.10
#